data_AF-A0A1G2P200-F1
#
_entry.id   AF-A0A1G2P200-F1
#
_cell.length_a   1.000
_cell.length_b   1.000
_cell.length_c   1.000
_cell.angle_alpha   90.00
_cell.angle_beta   90.00
_cell.angle_gamma   90.00
#
_symmetry.space_group_name_H-M   'P 1'
#
loop_
_entity.id
_entity.type
_entity.pdbx_description
1 polymer ?
#
loop_
_entity_poly.entity_id
_entity_poly.type
_entity_poly.pdbx_seq_one_letter_code
_entity_poly.pdbx_strand_id
1 'polypeptide(L)'
;MQPLIQKFIPYVALVIVLVFFGYRLLGTEEVPGPLIEESSLVSDTVGREFVVLLESLKKLEIDYTFFGSEAFKHLEDFSEEIAVQPVGRANPFAPI
;
A
#
# COMPACT_ATOMS: atom_id res chain seq x y z
N MET A 1 23.96 -0.92 62.07
CA MET A 1 23.51 0.17 61.17
C MET A 1 23.35 -0.49 59.80
N GLN A 2 22.20 -0.74 59.15
CA GLN A 2 20.96 0.02 58.98
C GLN A 2 19.80 -0.95 58.62
N PRO A 3 18.79 -1.19 59.48
CA PRO A 3 17.54 -1.87 59.07
C PRO A 3 16.45 -0.89 58.61
N LEU A 4 16.68 0.41 58.77
CA LEU A 4 15.72 1.46 58.41
C LEU A 4 15.57 1.59 56.88
N ILE A 5 16.66 1.53 56.12
CA ILE A 5 16.64 1.69 54.65
C ILE A 5 15.94 0.53 53.94
N GLN A 6 16.01 -0.69 54.47
CA GLN A 6 15.35 -1.86 53.89
C GLN A 6 13.83 -1.73 53.85
N LYS A 7 13.24 -1.02 54.83
CA LYS A 7 11.79 -0.77 54.88
C LYS A 7 11.33 0.33 53.91
N PHE A 8 12.24 1.22 53.50
CA PHE A 8 11.94 2.29 52.54
C PHE A 8 12.13 1.86 51.08
N ILE A 9 12.94 0.82 50.83
CA ILE A 9 13.13 0.22 49.49
C ILE A 9 11.84 -0.12 48.74
N PRO A 10 10.82 -0.78 49.34
CA PRO A 10 9.58 -1.07 48.62
C PRO A 10 8.78 0.20 48.27
N TYR A 11 8.84 1.23 49.11
CA TYR A 11 8.17 2.51 48.83
C TYR A 11 8.89 3.30 47.73
N VAL A 12 10.22 3.29 47.73
CA VAL A 12 11.02 3.90 46.65
C VAL A 12 10.79 3.16 45.34
N ALA A 13 10.73 1.83 45.35
CA ALA A 13 10.40 1.04 44.17
C ALA A 13 8.99 1.36 43.64
N LEU A 14 8.00 1.49 44.52
CA LEU A 14 6.63 1.88 44.15
C LEU A 14 6.60 3.27 43.49
N VAL A 15 7.32 4.25 44.04
CA VAL A 15 7.39 5.61 43.49
C VAL A 15 8.06 5.59 42.12
N ILE A 16 9.14 4.84 41.93
CA ILE A 16 9.81 4.70 40.62
C ILE A 16 8.87 4.06 39.59
N VAL A 17 8.10 3.04 39.96
CA VAL A 17 7.11 2.41 39.07
C VAL A 17 5.99 3.39 38.70
N LEU A 18 5.49 4.18 39.65
CA LEU A 18 4.48 5.20 39.40
C LEU A 18 4.98 6.32 38.50
N VAL A 19 6.22 6.79 38.70
CA VAL A 19 6.85 7.79 37.84
C VAL A 19 7.08 7.23 36.44
N PHE A 20 7.52 5.97 36.31
CA PHE A 20 7.71 5.31 35.02
C PHE A 20 6.38 5.14 34.25
N PHE A 21 5.31 4.71 34.93
CA PHE A 21 3.98 4.61 34.33
C PHE A 21 3.40 5.98 33.97
N GLY A 22 3.57 6.98 34.85
CA GLY A 22 3.18 8.36 34.56
C GLY A 22 3.90 8.92 33.35
N TYR A 23 5.20 8.68 33.23
CA TYR A 23 6.01 9.09 32.08
C TYR A 23 5.61 8.34 30.80
N ARG A 24 5.27 7.06 30.88
CA ARG A 24 4.71 6.28 29.75
C ARG A 24 3.35 6.80 29.30
N LEU A 25 2.51 7.26 30.24
CA LEU A 25 1.18 7.80 29.92
C LEU A 25 1.24 9.22 29.35
N LEU A 26 2.23 10.02 29.78
CA LEU A 26 2.37 11.43 29.40
C LEU A 26 3.30 11.66 28.21
N GLY A 27 4.24 10.75 27.94
CA GLY A 27 5.28 10.88 26.92
C GLY A 27 4.89 10.43 25.51
N THR A 28 3.73 10.88 25.01
CA THR A 28 3.38 10.75 23.59
C THR A 28 3.16 12.14 22.99
N GLU A 29 4.18 12.98 23.03
CA GLU A 29 4.25 14.13 22.14
C GLU A 29 5.15 13.73 20.97
N GLU A 30 4.53 13.60 19.80
CA GLU A 30 5.23 13.39 18.54
C GLU A 30 6.22 14.54 18.34
N VAL A 31 7.52 14.22 18.35
CA VAL A 31 8.55 15.15 17.90
C VAL A 31 8.22 15.51 16.45
N PRO A 32 7.98 16.78 16.09
CA PRO A 32 7.80 17.12 14.70
C PRO A 32 9.13 16.84 14.00
N GLY A 33 9.13 15.80 13.16
CA GLY A 33 10.21 15.55 12.23
C GLY A 33 10.46 16.76 11.33
N PRO A 34 11.64 16.85 10.70
CA PRO A 34 12.02 18.01 9.90
C PRO A 34 10.96 18.27 8.83
N LEU A 35 10.50 19.53 8.80
CA LEU A 35 9.65 20.17 7.80
C LEU A 35 9.56 19.38 6.48
N ILE A 36 8.57 18.49 6.39
CA ILE A 36 8.05 18.03 5.10
C ILE A 36 6.90 19.00 4.81
N GLU A 37 7.09 19.82 3.78
CA GLU A 37 6.07 20.69 3.22
C GLU A 37 4.73 19.96 3.11
N GLU A 38 3.67 20.62 3.56
CA GLU A 38 2.29 20.17 3.44
C GLU A 38 1.90 19.96 1.95
N SER A 39 2.24 18.79 1.42
CA SER A 39 1.65 18.22 0.21
C SER A 39 0.93 16.89 0.52
N SER A 40 0.67 16.61 1.80
CA SER A 40 0.16 15.33 2.27
C SER A 40 -1.33 15.11 2.01
N LEU A 41 -2.15 16.15 1.83
CA LEU A 41 -3.60 15.96 1.64
C LEU A 41 -3.98 15.50 0.22
N VAL A 42 -3.17 15.80 -0.79
CA VAL A 42 -3.42 15.40 -2.19
C VAL A 42 -2.69 14.11 -2.57
N SER A 43 -1.55 13.81 -1.94
CA SER A 43 -0.81 12.56 -2.20
C SER A 43 -1.49 11.33 -1.58
N ASP A 44 -2.19 11.52 -0.46
CA ASP A 44 -2.76 10.42 0.34
C ASP A 44 -4.11 9.92 -0.20
N THR A 45 -4.74 10.67 -1.12
CA THR A 45 -5.93 10.25 -1.88
C THR A 45 -5.52 9.44 -3.11
N VAL A 46 -4.56 9.94 -3.91
CA VAL A 46 -4.06 9.24 -5.11
C VAL A 46 -3.42 7.90 -4.75
N GLY A 47 -2.62 7.83 -3.68
CA GLY A 47 -2.01 6.57 -3.23
C GLY A 47 -3.05 5.54 -2.79
N ARG A 48 -4.12 5.99 -2.12
CA ARG A 48 -5.22 5.13 -1.64
C ARG A 48 -6.07 4.61 -2.79
N GLU A 49 -6.42 5.46 -3.76
CA GLU A 49 -7.13 5.05 -4.98
C GLU A 49 -6.32 4.01 -5.76
N PHE A 50 -5.01 4.19 -5.86
CA PHE A 50 -4.13 3.23 -6.53
C PHE A 50 -4.08 1.87 -5.81
N VAL A 51 -3.97 1.86 -4.47
CA VAL A 51 -4.02 0.61 -3.68
C VAL A 51 -5.38 -0.07 -3.79
N VAL A 52 -6.48 0.68 -3.77
CA VAL A 52 -7.83 0.13 -3.96
C VAL A 52 -7.99 -0.47 -5.36
N LEU A 53 -7.48 0.19 -6.39
CA LEU A 53 -7.48 -0.34 -7.76
C LEU A 53 -6.64 -1.61 -7.87
N LEU A 54 -5.45 -1.63 -7.27
CA LEU A 54 -4.58 -2.81 -7.26
C LEU A 54 -5.24 -4.00 -6.57
N GLU A 55 -5.87 -3.77 -5.42
CA GLU A 55 -6.63 -4.81 -4.70
C GLU A 55 -7.86 -5.29 -5.49
N SER A 56 -8.46 -4.42 -6.30
CA SER A 56 -9.55 -4.80 -7.21
C SER A 56 -9.05 -5.65 -8.38
N LEU A 57 -7.91 -5.28 -8.98
CA LEU A 57 -7.29 -6.05 -10.07
C LEU A 57 -6.76 -7.40 -9.61
N LYS A 58 -6.20 -7.49 -8.39
CA LYS A 58 -5.79 -8.77 -7.79
C LYS A 58 -6.94 -9.75 -7.58
N LYS A 59 -8.15 -9.23 -7.35
CA LYS A 59 -9.37 -10.01 -7.18
C LYS A 59 -10.08 -10.30 -8.50
N LEU A 60 -9.60 -9.73 -9.61
CA LEU A 60 -10.15 -9.99 -10.93
C LEU A 60 -9.73 -11.38 -11.37
N GLU A 61 -10.63 -12.35 -11.20
CA GLU A 61 -10.48 -13.68 -11.76
C GLU A 61 -11.19 -13.74 -13.11
N ILE A 62 -10.50 -14.27 -14.12
CA ILE A 62 -11.12 -14.54 -15.43
C ILE A 62 -11.94 -15.81 -15.29
N ASP A 63 -13.24 -15.71 -15.55
CA ASP A 63 -14.11 -16.88 -15.65
C ASP A 63 -13.85 -17.62 -16.96
N TYR A 64 -13.03 -18.67 -16.89
CA TYR A 64 -12.71 -19.50 -18.05
C TYR A 64 -13.89 -20.36 -18.52
N THR A 65 -14.95 -20.51 -17.72
CA THR A 65 -16.13 -21.29 -18.12
C THR A 65 -16.92 -20.59 -19.23
N PHE A 66 -16.83 -19.27 -19.32
CA PHE A 66 -17.39 -18.48 -20.42
C PHE A 66 -16.93 -18.98 -21.80
N PHE A 67 -15.64 -19.28 -21.94
CA PHE A 67 -15.06 -19.79 -23.20
C PHE A 67 -15.51 -21.22 -23.54
N GLY A 68 -16.04 -21.96 -22.57
CA GLY A 68 -16.63 -23.29 -22.76
C GLY A 68 -18.10 -23.27 -23.16
N SER A 69 -18.76 -22.10 -23.11
CA SER A 69 -20.17 -21.96 -23.47
C SER A 69 -20.39 -22.22 -24.97
N GLU A 70 -21.53 -22.83 -25.31
CA GLU A 70 -21.89 -23.01 -26.73
C GLU A 70 -21.99 -21.64 -27.44
N ALA A 71 -22.54 -20.63 -26.77
CA ALA A 71 -22.60 -19.28 -27.31
C ALA A 71 -21.23 -18.74 -27.73
N PHE A 72 -20.18 -18.95 -26.94
CA PHE A 72 -18.81 -18.53 -27.29
C PHE A 72 -18.22 -19.37 -28.43
N LYS A 73 -18.46 -20.68 -28.44
CA LYS A 73 -17.95 -21.58 -29.50
C LYS A 73 -18.58 -21.33 -30.87
N HIS A 74 -19.79 -20.79 -30.92
CA HIS A 74 -20.49 -20.44 -32.17
C HIS A 74 -20.20 -19.01 -32.63
N LEU A 75 -19.31 -18.26 -31.96
CA LEU A 75 -18.86 -16.97 -32.46
C LEU A 75 -18.01 -17.17 -33.71
N GLU A 76 -18.49 -16.60 -34.81
CA GLU A 76 -17.79 -16.58 -36.09
C GLU A 76 -17.07 -15.23 -36.25
N ASP A 77 -15.86 -15.27 -36.79
CA ASP A 77 -15.15 -14.05 -37.16
C ASP A 77 -15.72 -13.52 -38.48
N PHE A 78 -16.38 -12.36 -38.39
CA PHE A 78 -16.92 -11.66 -39.56
C PHE A 78 -15.96 -10.60 -40.11
N SER A 79 -14.70 -10.59 -39.65
CA SER A 79 -13.69 -9.69 -40.18
C SER A 79 -13.41 -10.02 -41.64
N GLU A 80 -13.30 -8.98 -42.48
CA GLU A 80 -12.89 -9.14 -43.86
C GLU A 80 -11.38 -9.40 -43.93
N GLU A 81 -10.97 -10.27 -44.85
CA GLU A 81 -9.54 -10.48 -45.11
C GLU A 81 -8.91 -9.17 -45.60
N ILE A 82 -7.95 -8.66 -44.83
CA ILE A 82 -7.26 -7.41 -45.18
C ILE A 82 -6.28 -7.71 -46.31
N ALA A 83 -6.53 -7.14 -47.48
CA ALA A 83 -5.61 -7.21 -48.61
C ALA A 83 -4.23 -6.66 -48.22
N VAL A 84 -3.18 -7.39 -48.61
CA VAL A 84 -1.79 -7.00 -48.36
C VAL A 84 -1.54 -5.60 -48.91
N GLN A 85 -1.25 -4.66 -48.01
CA GLN A 85 -0.86 -3.30 -48.37
C GLN A 85 0.61 -3.26 -48.76
N PRO A 86 1.02 -2.40 -49.70
CA PRO A 86 2.44 -2.19 -49.99
C PRO A 86 3.17 -1.74 -48.73
N VAL A 87 4.32 -2.38 -48.45
CA VAL A 87 5.17 -2.02 -47.32
C VAL A 87 5.64 -0.57 -47.50
N GLY A 88 5.39 0.27 -46.50
CA GLY A 88 5.80 1.67 -46.50
C GLY A 88 7.33 1.84 -46.49
N ARG A 89 7.78 3.10 -46.41
CA ARG A 89 9.22 3.40 -46.27
C ARG A 89 9.76 2.79 -44.98
N ALA A 90 11.01 2.34 -45.00
CA ALA A 90 11.71 1.88 -43.80
C ALA A 90 11.62 2.94 -42.69
N ASN A 91 11.37 2.49 -41.46
CA ASN A 91 11.23 3.38 -40.30
C ASN A 91 12.54 4.18 -40.10
N PRO A 92 12.54 5.51 -40.30
CA PRO A 92 13.75 6.32 -40.16
C PRO A 92 14.21 6.44 -38.70
N PHE A 93 13.40 5.98 -37.74
CA PHE A 93 13.69 5.95 -36.30
C PHE A 93 13.97 4.52 -35.78
N ALA A 94 14.15 3.53 -36.66
CA ALA A 94 14.55 2.19 -36.20
C ALA A 94 15.93 2.25 -35.52
N PRO A 95 16.12 1.59 -34.36
CA PRO A 95 17.43 1.50 -33.71
C PRO A 95 18.47 0.88 -34.65
N ILE A 96 19.70 1.41 -34.59
CA ILE A 96 20.87 0.86 -35.28
C ILE A 96 21.45 -0.36 -34.55
#